data_AF-A0A6G0U3U5-F1
#
_entry.id   AF-A0A6G0U3U5-F1
#
_cell.length_a   1.000
_cell.length_b   1.000
_cell.length_c   1.000
_cell.angle_alpha   90.00
_cell.angle_beta   90.00
_cell.angle_gamma   90.00
#
_symmetry.space_group_name_H-M   'P 1'
#
loop_
_entity.id
_entity.type
_entity.pdbx_description
1 polymer ?
#
loop_
_entity_poly.entity_id
_entity_poly.type
_entity_poly.pdbx_seq_one_letter_code
_entity_poly.pdbx_strand_id
1 'polypeptide(L)'
;MNPLLLDGMHMLQMLLPGTAITYYADELGVQDTYVRWNQTLDPAGLNVGVLRYTKFSRDPARSPFPWDDSENAGFTNGTQTWLPINPEYWRENLVQLSKFKSHLRTYRQLARLRQIPSILKGDLHVFVLSQWVLGFSRSFYDHPTFFVVINFGSEIERINIRTARPTLPEILKVKVSSINSGYVTGNLVNAEEIILRPKASMVLSTAKPNEDVITFSENH
;
A
#
# COMPACT_ATOMS: atom_id res chain seq x y z
N MET A 1 -7.36 -4.06 -10.29
CA MET A 1 -6.82 -2.77 -9.79
C MET A 1 -5.50 -2.48 -10.50
N ASN A 2 -5.11 -1.22 -10.73
CA ASN A 2 -3.77 -0.93 -11.27
C ASN A 2 -2.71 -1.32 -10.21
N PRO A 3 -1.76 -2.22 -10.51
CA PRO A 3 -0.80 -2.72 -9.53
C PRO A 3 0.06 -1.60 -8.92
N LEU A 4 0.27 -0.50 -9.67
CA LEU A 4 1.08 0.62 -9.19
C LEU A 4 0.41 1.41 -8.04
N LEU A 5 -0.92 1.37 -7.91
CA LEU A 5 -1.64 2.06 -6.85
C LEU A 5 -1.72 1.22 -5.55
N LEU A 6 -1.40 -0.07 -5.62
CA LEU A 6 -1.54 -1.01 -4.50
C LEU A 6 -0.81 -0.53 -3.24
N ASP A 7 0.43 -0.06 -3.38
CA ASP A 7 1.20 0.47 -2.24
C ASP A 7 0.49 1.66 -1.57
N GLY A 8 -0.14 2.54 -2.37
CA GLY A 8 -0.96 3.66 -1.84
C GLY A 8 -2.21 3.16 -1.11
N MET A 9 -2.89 2.14 -1.64
CA MET A 9 -4.03 1.53 -0.96
C MET A 9 -3.62 0.85 0.36
N HIS A 10 -2.48 0.16 0.38
CA HIS A 10 -1.91 -0.38 1.62
C HIS A 10 -1.55 0.72 2.63
N MET A 11 -1.03 1.86 2.17
CA MET A 11 -0.77 3.00 3.06
C MET A 11 -2.06 3.52 3.72
N LEU A 12 -3.15 3.64 2.96
CA LEU A 12 -4.46 4.01 3.53
C LEU A 12 -4.94 2.99 4.54
N GLN A 13 -5.00 1.72 4.14
CA GLN A 13 -5.50 0.64 4.97
C GLN A 13 -4.72 0.48 6.27
N MET A 14 -3.38 0.60 6.21
CA MET A 14 -2.50 0.32 7.34
C MET A 14 -2.29 1.54 8.25
N LEU A 15 -2.39 2.77 7.72
CA LEU A 15 -2.04 3.99 8.46
C LEU A 15 -3.24 4.87 8.82
N LEU A 16 -4.46 4.52 8.40
CA LEU A 16 -5.67 5.09 9.00
C LEU A 16 -5.94 4.52 10.41
N PRO A 17 -6.65 5.25 11.28
CA PRO A 17 -7.09 4.75 12.58
C PRO A 17 -8.02 3.54 12.46
N GLY A 18 -8.11 2.74 13.53
CA GLY A 18 -8.95 1.55 13.57
C GLY A 18 -8.19 0.28 13.17
N THR A 19 -8.89 -0.76 12.72
CA THR A 19 -8.30 -2.07 12.40
C THR A 19 -8.10 -2.23 10.89
N ALA A 20 -6.87 -2.52 10.47
CA ALA A 20 -6.55 -2.87 9.10
C ALA A 20 -6.96 -4.32 8.81
N ILE A 21 -7.70 -4.54 7.71
CA ILE A 21 -8.13 -5.87 7.25
C ILE A 21 -7.50 -6.11 5.89
N THR A 22 -6.75 -7.19 5.75
CA THR A 22 -6.04 -7.56 4.52
C THR A 22 -6.59 -8.89 4.02
N TYR A 23 -6.93 -8.96 2.73
CA TYR A 23 -7.26 -10.25 2.13
C TYR A 23 -5.98 -11.01 1.78
N TYR A 24 -6.08 -12.33 1.79
CA TYR A 24 -4.96 -13.21 1.53
C TYR A 24 -4.28 -12.90 0.18
N ALA A 25 -2.94 -12.83 0.19
CA ALA A 25 -2.08 -12.50 -0.96
C ALA A 25 -2.11 -11.05 -1.45
N ASP A 26 -2.96 -10.17 -0.88
CA ASP A 26 -2.93 -8.74 -1.17
C ASP A 26 -1.55 -8.14 -0.90
N GLU A 27 -0.85 -8.62 0.14
CA GLU A 27 0.47 -8.14 0.52
C GLU A 27 1.54 -8.40 -0.55
N LEU A 28 1.35 -9.41 -1.40
CA LEU A 28 2.23 -9.71 -2.52
C LEU A 28 1.92 -8.85 -3.74
N GLY A 29 0.67 -8.41 -3.88
CA GLY A 29 0.17 -7.72 -5.07
C GLY A 29 0.00 -8.62 -6.29
N VAL A 30 -0.21 -9.93 -6.06
CA VAL A 30 -0.42 -10.93 -7.11
C VAL A 30 -1.78 -10.69 -7.75
N GLN A 31 -1.84 -10.82 -9.07
CA GLN A 31 -3.07 -10.66 -9.83
C GLN A 31 -3.94 -11.92 -9.81
N ASP A 32 -5.23 -11.73 -10.06
CA ASP A 32 -6.19 -12.82 -10.22
C ASP A 32 -5.73 -13.84 -11.27
N THR A 33 -5.88 -15.12 -10.95
CA THR A 33 -5.56 -16.21 -11.87
C THR A 33 -6.72 -16.45 -12.84
N TYR A 34 -6.43 -16.61 -14.12
CA TYR A 34 -7.45 -17.03 -15.07
C TYR A 34 -7.90 -18.48 -14.80
N VAL A 35 -9.19 -18.65 -14.48
CA VAL A 35 -9.84 -19.96 -14.27
C VAL A 35 -10.72 -20.28 -15.48
N ARG A 36 -10.51 -21.45 -16.11
CA ARG A 36 -11.33 -21.90 -17.25
C ARG A 36 -12.72 -22.34 -16.78
N TRP A 37 -13.69 -22.36 -17.69
CA TRP A 37 -15.06 -22.83 -17.37
C TRP A 37 -15.07 -24.24 -16.76
N ASN A 38 -14.33 -25.18 -17.34
CA ASN A 38 -14.24 -26.56 -16.84
C ASN A 38 -13.44 -26.70 -15.53
N GLN A 39 -12.81 -25.63 -15.05
CA GLN A 39 -12.11 -25.55 -13.77
C GLN A 39 -12.88 -24.71 -12.75
N THR A 40 -13.99 -24.09 -13.15
CA THR A 40 -14.80 -23.22 -12.28
C THR A 40 -15.54 -24.08 -11.26
N LEU A 41 -15.42 -23.71 -9.99
CA LEU A 41 -16.05 -24.40 -8.87
C LEU A 41 -17.05 -23.50 -8.13
N ASP A 42 -16.95 -22.18 -8.29
CA ASP A 42 -17.86 -21.24 -7.63
C ASP A 42 -19.31 -21.39 -8.14
N PRO A 43 -20.28 -21.70 -7.26
CA PRO A 43 -21.69 -21.74 -7.65
C PRO A 43 -22.19 -20.46 -8.30
N ALA A 44 -21.68 -19.29 -7.91
CA ALA A 44 -22.06 -18.02 -8.52
C ALA A 44 -21.66 -17.94 -10.01
N GLY A 45 -20.48 -18.46 -10.36
CA GLY A 45 -20.03 -18.57 -11.74
C GLY A 45 -20.75 -19.68 -12.52
N LEU A 46 -20.99 -20.83 -11.89
CA LEU A 46 -21.67 -21.97 -12.51
C LEU A 46 -23.13 -21.63 -12.87
N ASN A 47 -23.86 -20.97 -11.96
CA ASN A 47 -25.28 -20.65 -12.14
C ASN A 47 -25.57 -19.68 -13.29
N VAL A 48 -24.59 -18.89 -13.73
CA VAL A 48 -24.74 -17.93 -14.85
C VAL A 48 -24.29 -18.49 -16.21
N GLY A 49 -23.72 -19.70 -16.22
CA GLY A 49 -23.33 -20.43 -17.42
C GLY A 49 -22.02 -19.96 -18.09
N VAL A 50 -21.58 -20.75 -19.08
CA VAL A 50 -20.28 -20.67 -19.77
C VAL A 50 -19.96 -19.30 -20.40
N LEU A 51 -20.96 -18.54 -20.82
CA LEU A 51 -20.74 -17.24 -21.48
C LEU A 51 -20.51 -16.10 -20.50
N ARG A 52 -20.88 -16.26 -19.22
CA ARG A 52 -20.87 -15.18 -18.23
C ARG A 52 -20.09 -15.50 -16.96
N TYR A 53 -19.66 -16.74 -16.76
CA TYR A 53 -19.02 -17.19 -15.52
C TYR A 53 -17.85 -16.31 -15.05
N THR A 54 -17.02 -15.80 -15.97
CA THR A 54 -15.86 -14.96 -15.63
C THR A 54 -16.24 -13.64 -14.94
N LYS A 55 -17.47 -13.15 -15.13
CA LYS A 55 -17.94 -11.92 -14.48
C LYS A 55 -18.49 -12.13 -13.08
N PHE A 56 -18.84 -13.37 -12.72
CA PHE A 56 -19.54 -13.69 -11.48
C PHE A 56 -18.79 -14.68 -10.58
N SER A 57 -17.89 -15.50 -11.14
CA SER A 57 -17.06 -16.40 -10.36
C SER A 57 -16.04 -15.63 -9.52
N ARG A 58 -15.90 -16.05 -8.27
CA ARG A 58 -14.90 -15.57 -7.32
C ARG A 58 -13.64 -16.43 -7.32
N ASP A 59 -13.61 -17.54 -8.08
CA ASP A 59 -12.47 -18.46 -8.16
C ASP A 59 -11.15 -17.78 -8.54
N PRO A 60 -11.10 -16.79 -9.46
CA PRO A 60 -9.85 -16.09 -9.79
C PRO A 60 -9.11 -15.48 -8.58
N ALA A 61 -9.87 -14.99 -7.59
CA ALA A 61 -9.34 -14.39 -6.36
C ALA A 61 -9.11 -15.43 -5.23
N ARG A 62 -9.32 -16.72 -5.51
CA ARG A 62 -9.16 -17.84 -4.56
C ARG A 62 -8.05 -18.80 -4.96
N SER A 63 -7.24 -18.43 -5.96
CA SER A 63 -6.12 -19.26 -6.39
C SER A 63 -5.15 -19.53 -5.23
N PRO A 64 -4.49 -20.70 -5.21
CA PRO A 64 -3.52 -21.05 -4.18
C PRO A 64 -2.40 -20.01 -3.99
N PHE A 65 -1.85 -19.90 -2.77
CA PHE A 65 -0.82 -18.90 -2.44
C PHE A 65 0.48 -19.26 -3.17
N PRO A 66 1.18 -18.28 -3.77
CA PRO A 66 2.51 -18.53 -4.31
C PRO A 66 3.58 -18.37 -3.22
N TRP A 67 3.92 -19.47 -2.54
CA TRP A 67 4.98 -19.47 -1.52
C TRP A 67 6.37 -19.35 -2.14
N ASP A 68 6.67 -20.16 -3.14
CA ASP A 68 7.97 -20.22 -3.83
C ASP A 68 7.82 -20.63 -5.31
N ASP A 69 8.94 -20.94 -5.98
CA ASP A 69 9.00 -21.34 -7.39
C ASP A 69 8.98 -22.87 -7.60
N SER A 70 8.72 -23.66 -6.56
CA SER A 70 8.58 -25.11 -6.67
C SER A 70 7.25 -25.54 -7.31
N GLU A 71 7.06 -26.85 -7.52
CA GLU A 71 5.78 -27.37 -8.00
C GLU A 71 4.61 -26.90 -7.15
N ASN A 72 3.49 -26.59 -7.81
CA ASN A 72 2.31 -26.00 -7.19
C ASN A 72 2.58 -24.71 -6.38
N ALA A 73 3.65 -23.97 -6.71
CA ALA A 73 4.10 -22.76 -6.00
C ALA A 73 4.34 -22.98 -4.50
N GLY A 74 4.71 -24.20 -4.10
CA GLY A 74 4.91 -24.59 -2.70
C GLY A 74 3.62 -24.71 -1.89
N PHE A 75 2.44 -24.62 -2.52
CA PHE A 75 1.15 -24.70 -1.81
C PHE A 75 0.80 -26.12 -1.35
N THR A 76 1.20 -27.13 -2.12
CA THR A 76 0.91 -28.54 -1.82
C THR A 76 1.97 -29.47 -2.41
N ASN A 77 2.25 -30.58 -1.71
CA ASN A 77 3.05 -31.70 -2.21
C ASN A 77 2.23 -32.72 -3.04
N GLY A 78 0.93 -32.47 -3.20
CA GLY A 78 0.06 -33.28 -4.05
C GLY A 78 0.30 -33.03 -5.53
N THR A 79 -0.34 -33.83 -6.39
CA THR A 79 -0.16 -33.73 -7.85
C THR A 79 -0.89 -32.54 -8.48
N GLN A 80 -2.00 -32.09 -7.89
CA GLN A 80 -2.82 -30.97 -8.40
C GLN A 80 -3.46 -30.17 -7.27
N THR A 81 -3.70 -28.89 -7.53
CA THR A 81 -4.49 -27.99 -6.69
C THR A 81 -5.96 -27.98 -7.10
N TRP A 82 -6.84 -27.61 -6.16
CA TRP A 82 -8.28 -27.51 -6.40
C TRP A 82 -8.66 -26.39 -7.38
N LEU A 83 -7.84 -25.35 -7.47
CA LEU A 83 -7.91 -24.28 -8.48
C LEU A 83 -6.53 -24.08 -9.12
N PRO A 84 -6.46 -23.60 -10.39
CA PRO A 84 -5.20 -23.31 -11.04
C PRO A 84 -4.41 -22.24 -10.28
N ILE A 85 -3.08 -22.35 -10.36
CA ILE A 85 -2.14 -21.41 -9.77
C ILE A 85 -1.86 -20.29 -10.78
N ASN A 86 -1.55 -19.10 -10.29
CA ASN A 86 -1.14 -17.99 -11.14
C ASN A 86 0.11 -18.39 -11.95
N PRO A 87 0.09 -18.32 -13.29
CA PRO A 87 1.23 -18.73 -14.13
C PRO A 87 2.52 -17.95 -13.84
N GLU A 88 2.43 -16.78 -13.21
CA GLU A 88 3.57 -15.93 -12.85
C GLU A 88 4.21 -16.31 -11.51
N TYR A 89 3.74 -17.36 -10.83
CA TYR A 89 4.20 -17.74 -9.49
C TYR A 89 5.73 -17.93 -9.40
N TRP A 90 6.39 -18.35 -10.47
CA TRP A 90 7.85 -18.55 -10.48
C TRP A 90 8.64 -17.25 -10.23
N ARG A 91 8.05 -16.08 -10.53
CA ARG A 91 8.63 -14.75 -10.24
C ARG A 91 7.83 -13.92 -9.22
N GLU A 92 6.52 -14.09 -9.16
CA GLU A 92 5.61 -13.41 -8.23
C GLU A 92 5.23 -14.32 -7.06
N ASN A 93 6.22 -14.70 -6.25
CA ASN A 93 6.02 -15.47 -5.02
C ASN A 93 6.66 -14.81 -3.79
N LEU A 94 6.28 -15.28 -2.60
CA LEU A 94 6.75 -14.75 -1.32
C LEU A 94 8.28 -14.73 -1.20
N VAL A 95 8.97 -15.82 -1.60
CA VAL A 95 10.43 -15.94 -1.50
C VAL A 95 11.12 -14.93 -2.41
N GLN A 96 10.71 -14.82 -3.68
CA GLN A 96 11.33 -13.91 -4.64
C GLN A 96 11.02 -12.45 -4.30
N LEU A 97 9.77 -12.12 -3.98
CA LEU A 97 9.35 -10.76 -3.61
C LEU A 97 10.01 -10.28 -2.31
N SER A 98 10.48 -11.20 -1.46
CA SER A 98 11.23 -10.82 -0.25
C SER A 98 12.65 -10.28 -0.53
N LYS A 99 13.22 -10.53 -1.72
CA LYS A 99 14.63 -10.23 -2.04
C LYS A 99 14.87 -8.79 -2.53
N PHE A 100 13.90 -8.17 -3.20
CA PHE A 100 14.04 -6.86 -3.84
C PHE A 100 12.98 -5.85 -3.39
N LYS A 101 13.01 -4.61 -3.89
CA LYS A 101 11.94 -3.63 -3.66
C LYS A 101 10.64 -4.17 -4.28
N SER A 102 9.63 -4.40 -3.46
CA SER A 102 8.38 -5.07 -3.83
C SER A 102 7.22 -4.60 -2.94
N HIS A 103 5.99 -4.89 -3.37
CA HIS A 103 4.79 -4.67 -2.56
C HIS A 103 4.89 -5.33 -1.19
N LEU A 104 5.43 -6.55 -1.12
CA LEU A 104 5.64 -7.27 0.14
C LEU A 104 6.58 -6.51 1.09
N ARG A 105 7.68 -5.94 0.58
CA ARG A 105 8.59 -5.14 1.42
C ARG A 105 7.91 -3.85 1.89
N THR A 106 7.20 -3.17 1.00
CA THR A 106 6.39 -1.99 1.36
C THR A 106 5.39 -2.34 2.46
N TYR A 107 4.61 -3.41 2.28
CA TYR A 107 3.62 -3.88 3.24
C TYR A 107 4.24 -4.21 4.61
N ARG A 108 5.38 -4.92 4.64
CA ARG A 108 6.13 -5.20 5.88
C ARG A 108 6.62 -3.92 6.56
N GLN A 109 7.05 -2.90 5.82
CA GLN A 109 7.42 -1.61 6.40
C GLN A 109 6.21 -0.89 7.00
N LEU A 110 5.06 -0.90 6.32
CA LEU A 110 3.81 -0.31 6.83
C LEU A 110 3.31 -1.02 8.10
N ALA A 111 3.38 -2.36 8.13
CA ALA A 111 3.04 -3.14 9.32
C ALA A 111 3.91 -2.78 10.53
N ARG A 112 5.19 -2.47 10.33
CA ARG A 112 6.08 -1.97 11.39
C ARG A 112 5.71 -0.55 11.81
N LEU A 113 5.43 0.35 10.85
CA LEU A 113 5.01 1.72 11.16
C LEU A 113 3.71 1.77 11.97
N ARG A 114 2.79 0.84 11.72
CA ARG A 114 1.52 0.75 12.44
C ARG A 114 1.66 0.53 13.95
N GLN A 115 2.80 0.01 14.40
CA GLN A 115 3.11 -0.18 15.83
C GLN A 115 3.57 1.12 16.52
N ILE A 116 3.87 2.18 15.76
CA ILE A 116 4.34 3.45 16.30
C ILE A 116 3.16 4.22 16.93
N PRO A 117 3.34 4.85 18.12
CA PRO A 117 2.26 5.58 18.80
C PRO A 117 1.53 6.60 17.93
N SER A 118 2.23 7.37 17.09
CA SER A 118 1.62 8.32 16.15
C SER A 118 0.61 7.65 15.21
N ILE A 119 0.89 6.42 14.74
CA ILE A 119 -0.01 5.70 13.84
C ILE A 119 -1.06 4.89 14.62
N LEU A 120 -0.72 4.36 15.79
CA LEU A 120 -1.63 3.53 16.56
C LEU A 120 -2.72 4.36 17.26
N LYS A 121 -2.33 5.50 17.83
CA LYS A 121 -3.17 6.33 18.72
C LYS A 121 -3.30 7.78 18.29
N GLY A 122 -2.44 8.24 17.39
CA GLY A 122 -2.39 9.65 17.00
C GLY A 122 -3.61 10.12 16.22
N ASP A 123 -3.82 11.43 16.26
CA ASP A 123 -4.89 12.11 15.56
C ASP A 123 -4.75 11.97 14.05
N LEU A 124 -5.88 12.03 13.35
CA LEU A 124 -5.95 11.99 11.89
C LEU A 124 -6.38 13.36 11.36
N HIS A 125 -5.62 13.89 10.41
CA HIS A 125 -6.06 15.00 9.57
C HIS A 125 -5.92 14.62 8.11
N VAL A 126 -6.96 14.88 7.31
CA VAL A 126 -7.01 14.53 5.89
C VAL A 126 -7.01 15.80 5.06
N PHE A 127 -6.30 15.77 3.94
CA PHE A 127 -6.05 16.90 3.06
C PHE A 127 -6.26 16.51 1.60
N VAL A 128 -6.86 17.40 0.82
CA VAL A 128 -6.88 17.32 -0.64
C VAL A 128 -5.80 18.27 -1.14
N LEU A 129 -4.68 17.71 -1.63
CA LEU A 129 -3.50 18.49 -2.01
C LEU A 129 -3.57 18.95 -3.47
N SER A 130 -4.26 18.19 -4.31
CA SER A 130 -4.71 18.57 -5.65
C SER A 130 -5.97 17.77 -5.99
N GLN A 131 -6.52 17.94 -7.20
CA GLN A 131 -7.63 17.11 -7.69
C GLN A 131 -7.32 15.61 -7.63
N TRP A 132 -6.04 15.24 -7.76
CA TRP A 132 -5.59 13.85 -7.89
C TRP A 132 -4.76 13.35 -6.72
N VAL A 133 -4.36 14.22 -5.79
CA VAL A 133 -3.50 13.85 -4.66
C VAL A 133 -4.23 13.97 -3.33
N LEU A 134 -4.36 12.83 -2.67
CA LEU A 134 -4.82 12.75 -1.28
C LEU A 134 -3.62 12.80 -0.34
N GLY A 135 -3.73 13.61 0.71
CA GLY A 135 -2.80 13.64 1.82
C GLY A 135 -3.49 13.30 3.14
N PHE A 136 -2.79 12.70 4.08
CA PHE A 136 -3.24 12.69 5.48
C PHE A 136 -2.06 12.64 6.44
N SER A 137 -2.23 13.23 7.62
CA SER A 137 -1.24 13.21 8.69
C SER A 137 -1.70 12.39 9.88
N ARG A 138 -0.74 11.76 10.54
CA ARG A 138 -0.88 11.10 11.84
C ARG A 138 0.10 11.71 12.83
N SER A 139 -0.41 12.32 13.90
CA SER A 139 0.39 13.03 14.91
C SER A 139 -0.01 12.61 16.32
N PHE A 140 0.97 12.48 17.21
CA PHE A 140 0.74 12.17 18.62
C PHE A 140 1.82 12.86 19.45
N TYR A 141 1.43 13.41 20.60
CA TYR A 141 2.32 14.21 21.45
C TYR A 141 3.61 13.45 21.80
N ASP A 142 4.74 14.13 21.70
CA ASP A 142 6.09 13.58 21.98
C ASP A 142 6.49 12.41 21.05
N HIS A 143 5.86 12.33 19.88
CA HIS A 143 6.27 11.42 18.82
C HIS A 143 6.39 12.14 17.47
N PRO A 144 7.14 11.56 16.51
CA PRO A 144 7.24 12.12 15.17
C PRO A 144 5.88 12.16 14.48
N THR A 145 5.62 13.22 13.73
CA THR A 145 4.44 13.32 12.86
C THR A 145 4.72 12.61 11.54
N PHE A 146 3.75 11.85 11.08
CA PHE A 146 3.77 11.19 9.78
C PHE A 146 2.83 11.89 8.82
N PHE A 147 3.25 12.04 7.56
CA PHE A 147 2.42 12.59 6.49
C PHE A 147 2.46 11.64 5.30
N VAL A 148 1.29 11.16 4.89
CA VAL A 148 1.12 10.23 3.78
C VAL A 148 0.59 11.01 2.59
N VAL A 149 1.15 10.77 1.42
CA VAL A 149 0.70 11.34 0.14
C VAL A 149 0.48 10.24 -0.88
N ILE A 150 -0.64 10.32 -1.61
CA ILE A 150 -1.05 9.31 -2.59
C ILE A 150 -1.58 10.02 -3.82
N ASN A 151 -0.88 9.85 -4.95
CA ASN A 151 -1.35 10.34 -6.25
C ASN A 151 -2.29 9.29 -6.89
N PHE A 152 -3.58 9.57 -6.92
CA PHE A 152 -4.59 8.77 -7.62
C PHE A 152 -4.69 9.10 -9.11
N GLY A 153 -4.01 10.12 -9.60
CA GLY A 153 -4.02 10.57 -10.99
C GLY A 153 -3.22 9.67 -11.94
N SER A 154 -3.25 10.05 -13.21
CA SER A 154 -2.47 9.44 -14.29
C SER A 154 -1.26 10.28 -14.71
N GLU A 155 -1.04 11.43 -14.07
CA GLU A 155 -0.01 12.41 -14.41
C GLU A 155 0.96 12.65 -13.25
N ILE A 156 2.06 13.36 -13.55
CA ILE A 156 3.00 13.82 -12.53
C ILE A 156 2.37 15.00 -11.80
N GLU A 157 2.31 14.92 -10.48
CA GLU A 157 1.76 15.96 -9.61
C GLU A 157 2.89 16.62 -8.82
N ARG A 158 2.91 17.95 -8.79
CA ARG A 158 3.80 18.74 -7.93
C ARG A 158 2.97 19.30 -6.79
N ILE A 159 3.31 18.95 -5.57
CA ILE A 159 2.54 19.31 -4.38
C ILE A 159 3.39 20.06 -3.37
N ASN A 160 2.74 20.99 -2.68
CA ASN A 160 3.25 21.64 -1.47
C ASN A 160 2.40 21.18 -0.29
N ILE A 161 2.95 20.35 0.59
CA ILE A 161 2.21 19.84 1.76
C ILE A 161 2.17 20.85 2.90
N ARG A 162 3.09 21.82 2.95
CA ARG A 162 3.08 22.88 3.98
C ARG A 162 1.93 23.85 3.77
N THR A 163 1.46 24.06 2.54
CA THR A 163 0.23 24.83 2.31
C THR A 163 -0.96 24.21 3.04
N ALA A 164 -1.03 22.88 3.12
CA ALA A 164 -2.09 22.16 3.81
C ALA A 164 -1.84 22.01 5.33
N ARG A 165 -0.58 21.84 5.75
CA ARG A 165 -0.17 21.75 7.16
C ARG A 165 1.08 22.63 7.40
N PRO A 166 0.89 23.94 7.67
CA PRO A 166 2.00 24.90 7.77
C PRO A 166 2.99 24.62 8.89
N THR A 167 2.56 23.89 9.92
CA THR A 167 3.38 23.55 11.07
C THR A 167 4.50 22.55 10.75
N LEU A 168 4.41 21.82 9.64
CA LEU A 168 5.45 20.88 9.25
C LEU A 168 6.79 21.59 8.96
N PRO A 169 7.93 20.96 9.29
CA PRO A 169 9.24 21.47 8.90
C PRO A 169 9.41 21.42 7.38
N GLU A 170 10.35 22.22 6.88
CA GLU A 170 10.69 22.29 5.45
C GLU A 170 11.22 20.96 4.91
N ILE A 171 11.99 20.22 5.72
CA ILE A 171 12.60 18.95 5.31
C ILE A 171 11.91 17.80 6.05
N LEU A 172 11.44 16.82 5.28
CA LEU A 172 10.91 15.57 5.81
C LEU A 172 11.71 14.37 5.33
N LYS A 173 11.63 13.28 6.08
CA LYS A 173 12.29 12.01 5.74
C LYS A 173 11.29 11.02 5.16
N VAL A 174 11.63 10.43 4.00
CA VAL A 174 10.87 9.33 3.40
C VAL A 174 11.04 8.07 4.27
N LYS A 175 9.97 7.60 4.88
CA LYS A 175 9.94 6.35 5.67
C LYS A 175 9.60 5.15 4.79
N VAL A 176 8.57 5.29 3.98
CA VAL A 176 8.11 4.27 3.03
C VAL A 176 7.78 4.95 1.72
N SER A 177 8.06 4.30 0.60
CA SER A 177 7.79 4.81 -0.74
C SER A 177 7.29 3.67 -1.61
N SER A 178 6.31 3.94 -2.47
CA SER A 178 5.83 2.94 -3.42
C SER A 178 6.92 2.53 -4.40
N ILE A 179 6.76 1.35 -5.02
CA ILE A 179 7.72 0.81 -5.98
C ILE A 179 8.01 1.77 -7.14
N ASN A 180 7.01 2.52 -7.61
CA ASN A 180 7.05 3.44 -8.74
C ASN A 180 7.40 4.90 -8.38
N SER A 181 7.53 5.24 -7.10
CA SER A 181 7.70 6.63 -6.64
C SER A 181 8.95 7.35 -7.15
N GLY A 182 10.02 6.61 -7.47
CA GLY A 182 11.34 7.18 -7.76
C GLY A 182 12.13 7.58 -6.51
N TYR A 183 11.53 7.45 -5.32
CA TYR A 183 12.18 7.67 -4.03
C TYR A 183 12.57 6.34 -3.37
N VAL A 184 13.48 6.43 -2.40
CA VAL A 184 13.90 5.33 -1.53
C VAL A 184 13.77 5.73 -0.06
N THR A 185 13.52 4.73 0.79
CA THR A 185 13.50 4.92 2.24
C THR A 185 14.79 5.60 2.69
N GLY A 186 14.65 6.68 3.46
CA GLY A 186 15.76 7.47 3.98
C GLY A 186 16.04 8.77 3.21
N ASN A 187 15.50 8.95 2.00
CA ASN A 187 15.61 10.23 1.31
C ASN A 187 15.06 11.39 2.15
N LEU A 188 15.68 12.55 2.00
CA LEU A 188 15.16 13.81 2.50
C LEU A 188 14.45 14.51 1.35
N VAL A 189 13.27 15.08 1.62
CA VAL A 189 12.46 15.78 0.63
C VAL A 189 12.08 17.16 1.18
N ASN A 190 12.04 18.16 0.29
CA ASN A 190 11.48 19.46 0.62
C ASN A 190 9.95 19.36 0.60
N ALA A 191 9.29 19.71 1.70
CA ALA A 191 7.86 19.65 1.90
C ALA A 191 7.07 20.65 1.02
N GLU A 192 7.74 21.64 0.45
CA GLU A 192 7.13 22.64 -0.43
C GLU A 192 7.15 22.24 -1.91
N GLU A 193 8.05 21.32 -2.29
CA GLU A 193 8.19 20.87 -3.67
C GLU A 193 8.39 19.35 -3.75
N ILE A 194 7.30 18.61 -3.59
CA ILE A 194 7.29 17.15 -3.77
C ILE A 194 6.76 16.80 -5.15
N ILE A 195 7.50 15.97 -5.89
CA ILE A 195 7.12 15.48 -7.21
C ILE A 195 6.61 14.03 -7.06
N LEU A 196 5.33 13.80 -7.35
CA LEU A 196 4.74 12.47 -7.34
C LEU A 196 4.48 11.98 -8.76
N ARG A 197 5.09 10.86 -9.13
CA ARG A 197 4.76 10.13 -10.36
C ARG A 197 3.30 9.63 -10.34
N PRO A 198 2.70 9.30 -11.50
CA PRO A 198 1.39 8.69 -11.55
C PRO A 198 1.28 7.46 -10.65
N LYS A 199 0.22 7.38 -9.85
CA LYS A 199 -0.02 6.27 -8.89
C LYS A 199 1.03 6.13 -7.79
N ALA A 200 1.98 7.07 -7.66
CA ALA A 200 3.00 6.99 -6.63
C ALA A 200 2.46 7.42 -5.27
N SER A 201 3.02 6.82 -4.22
CA SER A 201 2.70 7.17 -2.85
C SER A 201 3.93 7.15 -1.95
N MET A 202 3.89 7.95 -0.89
CA MET A 202 4.96 8.04 0.09
C MET A 202 4.42 8.25 1.50
N VAL A 203 5.16 7.73 2.47
CA VAL A 203 5.02 8.03 3.90
C VAL A 203 6.23 8.83 4.31
N LEU A 204 6.00 10.05 4.75
CA LEU A 204 7.00 11.00 5.22
C LEU A 204 6.93 11.10 6.75
N SER A 205 8.01 11.49 7.39
CA SER A 205 7.99 11.86 8.80
C SER A 205 8.86 13.07 9.11
N THR A 206 8.54 13.75 10.20
CA THR A 206 9.48 14.68 10.86
C THR A 206 10.72 13.93 11.34
N ALA A 207 11.82 14.67 11.55
CA ALA A 207 13.07 14.08 12.02
C ALA A 207 13.03 13.84 13.53
N LYS A 208 12.39 14.75 14.27
CA LYS A 208 12.22 14.69 15.72
C LYS A 208 10.74 14.78 16.13
N PRO A 209 10.39 14.34 17.35
CA PRO A 209 9.10 14.61 17.96
C PRO A 209 8.79 16.11 18.02
N ASN A 210 7.50 16.45 17.93
CA ASN A 210 6.97 17.80 18.14
C ASN A 210 7.57 18.91 17.24
N GLU A 211 8.28 18.57 16.16
CA GLU A 211 8.78 19.56 15.18
C GLU A 211 7.66 20.32 14.48
N ASP A 212 6.43 19.81 14.53
CA ASP A 212 5.24 20.43 13.99
C ASP A 212 4.23 20.89 15.06
N VAL A 213 4.67 20.96 16.32
CA VAL A 213 3.93 21.59 17.42
C VAL A 213 4.52 22.98 17.61
N ILE A 214 3.78 24.01 17.18
CA ILE A 214 4.12 25.39 17.56
C ILE A 214 4.05 25.43 19.08
N THR A 215 5.15 25.75 19.75
CA THR A 215 5.13 26.12 21.16
C THR A 215 4.18 27.30 21.29
N PHE A 216 2.97 27.07 21.81
CA PHE A 216 2.21 28.14 22.43
C PHE A 216 3.03 28.56 23.65
N SER A 217 3.85 29.58 23.52
CA SER A 217 4.37 30.31 24.66
C SER A 217 3.14 30.92 25.35
N GLU A 218 2.69 30.28 26.43
CA GLU A 218 1.74 30.87 27.37
C GLU A 218 2.35 32.16 27.89
N ASN A 219 1.89 33.29 27.36
CA ASN A 219 1.96 34.56 28.06
C ASN A 219 0.75 34.58 29.01
N HIS A 220 0.91 34.08 30.23
CA HIS A 220 0.13 34.47 31.39
C HIS A 220 1.00 34.51 32.65
#